data_AF-A0A223ENH8-F1
#
_entry.id   AF-A0A223ENH8-F1
#
_cell.length_a   1.000
_cell.length_b   1.000
_cell.length_c   1.000
_cell.angle_alpha   90.00
_cell.angle_beta   90.00
_cell.angle_gamma   90.00
#
_symmetry.space_group_name_H-M   'P 1'
#
loop_
_entity.id
_entity.type
_entity.pdbx_description
1 polymer ?
#
loop_
_entity_poly.entity_id
_entity_poly.type
_entity_poly.pdbx_seq_one_letter_code
_entity_poly.pdbx_strand_id
1 'polypeptide(L)' 'MKEALIKNHQFLEDKFMNFTEVELQEEITSYWGVTYSRYEWLLEIVAHVYHQRGQLHSMLVHCYGIDPKVTLFE' A
#
# COMPACT_ATOMS: atom_id res chain seq x y z
N MET A 1 -9.11 -1.00 -13.82
CA MET A 1 -8.67 -0.77 -12.42
C MET A 1 -7.96 -1.99 -11.83
N LYS A 2 -8.56 -3.19 -11.84
CA LYS A 2 -7.91 -4.43 -11.36
C LYS A 2 -6.54 -4.70 -12.01
N GLU A 3 -6.45 -4.61 -13.33
CA GLU A 3 -5.19 -4.82 -14.07
C GLU A 3 -4.10 -3.81 -13.69
N ALA A 4 -4.48 -2.55 -13.47
CA ALA A 4 -3.55 -1.51 -13.02
C ALA A 4 -3.01 -1.80 -11.62
N LEU A 5 -3.87 -2.29 -10.70
CA LEU A 5 -3.45 -2.68 -9.35
C LEU A 5 -2.44 -3.84 -9.40
N ILE A 6 -2.73 -4.88 -10.18
CA ILE A 6 -1.82 -6.03 -10.34
C ILE A 6 -0.48 -5.59 -10.94
N LYS A 7 -0.52 -4.80 -12.02
CA LYS A 7 0.69 -4.30 -12.69
C LYS A 7 1.54 -3.43 -11.77
N ASN A 8 0.91 -2.52 -11.01
CA ASN A 8 1.63 -1.62 -10.11
C ASN A 8 2.18 -2.36 -8.89
N HIS A 9 1.47 -3.35 -8.37
CA HIS A 9 1.99 -4.24 -7.32
C HIS A 9 3.26 -4.94 -7.79
N GLN A 10 3.21 -5.58 -8.97
CA GLN A 10 4.37 -6.29 -9.51
C GLN A 10 5.56 -5.35 -9.76
N PHE A 11 5.30 -4.15 -10.29
CA PHE A 11 6.35 -3.14 -10.42
C PHE A 11 6.98 -2.75 -9.07
N LEU A 12 6.17 -2.58 -8.02
CA LEU A 12 6.65 -2.23 -6.69
C LEU A 12 7.48 -3.38 -6.10
N GLU A 13 6.98 -4.61 -6.18
CA GLU A 13 7.67 -5.83 -5.74
C GLU A 13 9.01 -5.98 -6.45
N ASP A 14 9.03 -5.95 -7.79
CA ASP A 14 10.25 -6.06 -8.59
C ASP A 14 11.26 -4.97 -8.22
N LYS A 15 10.81 -3.73 -7.94
CA LYS A 15 11.70 -2.66 -7.52
C LYS A 15 12.31 -2.91 -6.14
N PHE A 16 11.48 -3.22 -5.15
CA PHE A 16 11.93 -3.35 -3.76
C PHE A 16 12.77 -4.60 -3.52
N MET A 17 12.49 -5.70 -4.24
CA MET A 17 13.30 -6.92 -4.18
C MET A 17 14.71 -6.75 -4.74
N ASN A 18 14.94 -5.72 -5.55
CA ASN A 18 16.25 -5.44 -6.15
C ASN A 18 17.06 -4.37 -5.40
N PHE A 19 16.51 -3.76 -4.34
CA PHE A 19 17.29 -2.85 -3.50
C PHE A 19 18.18 -3.61 -2.53
N THR A 20 19.41 -3.12 -2.37
CA THR A 20 20.29 -3.50 -1.26
C THR A 20 19.84 -2.86 0.05
N GLU A 21 20.35 -3.34 1.18
CA GLU A 21 20.07 -2.75 2.49
C GLU A 21 20.43 -1.25 2.53
N VAL A 22 21.56 -0.86 1.93
CA VAL A 22 21.96 0.55 1.87
C VAL A 22 20.95 1.38 1.08
N GLU A 23 20.47 0.87 -0.06
CA GLU A 23 19.46 1.55 -0.87
C GLU A 23 18.09 1.60 -0.19
N LEU A 24 17.75 0.61 0.64
CA LEU A 24 16.52 0.61 1.43
C LEU A 24 16.52 1.72 2.50
N GLN A 25 17.69 2.04 3.05
CA GLN A 25 17.87 3.11 4.04
C GLN A 25 18.02 4.51 3.41
N GLU A 26 18.08 4.64 2.08
CA GLU A 26 18.16 5.96 1.44
C GLU A 26 16.88 6.78 1.65
N GLU A 27 17.05 8.00 2.12
CA GLU A 27 15.97 8.96 2.36
C GLU A 27 15.44 9.55 1.05
N ILE A 28 14.11 9.56 0.91
CA ILE A 28 13.39 10.15 -0.20
C ILE A 28 12.38 11.15 0.36
N THR A 29 12.45 12.39 -0.11
CA THR A 29 11.49 13.45 0.23
C THR A 29 10.35 13.45 -0.76
N SER A 30 9.11 13.37 -0.26
CA SER A 30 7.89 13.48 -1.06
C SER A 30 7.69 14.90 -1.59
N TYR A 31 6.80 15.06 -2.56
CA TYR A 31 6.47 16.40 -3.10
C TYR A 31 5.86 17.34 -2.05
N TRP A 32 5.32 16.81 -0.94
CA TRP A 32 4.74 17.58 0.16
C TRP A 32 5.70 17.74 1.35
N GLY A 33 6.98 17.40 1.17
CA GLY A 33 8.06 17.72 2.11
C GLY A 33 8.28 16.72 3.24
N VAL A 34 7.60 15.57 3.24
CA VAL A 34 7.85 14.50 4.22
C VAL A 34 8.97 13.61 3.72
N THR A 35 9.91 13.27 4.59
CA THR A 35 11.08 12.45 4.27
C THR A 35 11.04 11.16 5.06
N TYR A 36 11.24 10.05 4.36
CA TYR A 36 11.37 8.70 4.90
C TYR A 36 12.40 7.93 4.08
N SER A 37 13.00 6.91 4.68
CA SER A 37 13.76 5.90 3.93
C SER A 37 12.86 5.19 2.91
N ARG A 38 13.44 4.56 1.87
CA ARG A 38 12.66 3.74 0.94
C ARG A 38 11.88 2.65 1.66
N TYR A 39 12.49 2.01 2.67
CA TYR A 39 11.83 0.98 3.46
C TYR A 39 10.62 1.52 4.22
N GLU A 40 10.73 2.66 4.88
CA GLU A 40 9.60 3.32 5.53
C GLU A 40 8.52 3.72 4.53
N TRP A 41 8.89 4.19 3.32
CA TRP A 41 7.90 4.44 2.26
C TRP A 41 7.15 3.19 1.83
N LEU A 42 7.78 2.01 1.83
CA LEU A 42 7.09 0.74 1.58
C LEU A 42 6.05 0.46 2.67
N LEU A 43 6.41 0.68 3.94
CA LEU A 43 5.48 0.54 5.06
C LEU A 43 4.32 1.55 4.98
N GLU A 44 4.59 2.79 4.59
CA GLU A 44 3.58 3.82 4.34
C GLU A 44 2.62 3.40 3.22
N ILE A 45 3.11 2.79 2.13
CA ILE A 45 2.27 2.25 1.05
C ILE A 45 1.36 1.13 1.59
N VAL A 46 1.90 0.20 2.37
CA VAL A 46 1.11 -0.88 2.99
C VAL A 46 0.03 -0.31 3.89
N ALA A 47 0.38 0.62 4.79
CA ALA A 47 -0.57 1.27 5.68
C ALA A 47 -1.66 2.02 4.90
N HIS A 48 -1.32 2.77 3.85
CA HIS A 48 -2.28 3.47 3.01
C HIS A 48 -3.27 2.52 2.32
N VAL A 49 -2.79 1.39 1.77
CA VAL A 49 -3.64 0.40 1.10
C VAL A 49 -4.60 -0.24 2.09
N TYR A 50 -4.12 -0.65 3.27
CA TYR A 50 -4.98 -1.22 4.31
C TYR A 50 -5.99 -0.22 4.85
N HIS A 51 -5.61 1.05 5.01
CA HIS A 51 -6.52 2.10 5.42
C HIS A 51 -7.67 2.27 4.42
N GLN A 52 -7.36 2.36 3.13
CA GLN A 52 -8.37 2.48 2.06
C GLN A 52 -9.23 1.23 1.92
N ARG A 53 -8.63 0.03 2.05
CA ARG A 53 -9.36 -1.24 2.11
C ARG A 53 -10.35 -1.25 3.27
N GLY A 54 -9.96 -0.70 4.42
CA GLY A 54 -10.81 -0.58 5.60
C GLY A 54 -12.03 0.31 5.37
N GLN A 55 -11.82 1.47 4.74
CA GLN A 55 -12.91 2.38 4.35
C GLN A 55 -13.89 1.69 3.39
N LEU A 56 -13.39 1.06 2.33
CA LEU A 56 -14.22 0.39 1.33
C LEU A 56 -15.01 -0.78 1.94
N HIS A 57 -14.37 -1.61 2.76
CA HIS A 57 -15.03 -2.72 3.46
C HIS A 57 -16.18 -2.21 4.34
N SER A 58 -15.91 -1.15 5.11
CA SER A 58 -16.92 -0.51 5.96
C SER A 58 -18.10 0.02 5.15
N MET A 59 -17.86 0.64 3.99
CA MET A 59 -18.93 1.08 3.09
C MET A 59 -19.76 -0.09 2.56
N LEU A 60 -19.12 -1.15 2.07
CA LEU A 60 -19.80 -2.34 1.55
C LEU A 60 -20.72 -2.96 2.61
N VAL A 61 -20.21 -3.17 3.82
CA VAL A 61 -20.95 -3.81 4.91
C VAL A 61 -22.05 -2.90 5.45
N HIS A 62 -21.73 -1.65 5.81
CA HIS A 62 -22.64 -0.80 6.59
C HIS A 62 -23.54 0.11 5.75
N CYS A 63 -23.13 0.48 4.53
CA CYS A 63 -23.95 1.32 3.66
C CYS A 63 -24.75 0.49 2.65
N TYR A 64 -24.22 -0.66 2.21
CA TYR A 64 -24.83 -1.47 1.14
C TYR A 64 -25.28 -2.87 1.60
N GLY A 65 -24.97 -3.29 2.83
CA GLY A 65 -25.34 -4.62 3.34
C GLY A 65 -24.65 -5.78 2.60
N ILE A 66 -23.52 -5.52 1.95
CA ILE A 66 -22.74 -6.51 1.19
C ILE A 66 -21.62 -7.05 2.09
N ASP A 67 -21.67 -8.34 2.40
CA ASP A 67 -20.56 -9.05 3.05
C ASP A 67 -19.53 -9.47 1.99
N PRO A 68 -18.31 -8.91 2.01
CA PRO A 68 -17.26 -9.26 1.04
C PRO A 68 -16.64 -10.63 1.32
N LYS A 69 -17.02 -11.34 2.39
CA LYS A 69 -16.53 -12.67 2.79
C LYS A 69 -15.01 -12.76 2.93
N VAL A 70 -14.41 -11.65 3.33
CA VAL A 70 -12.99 -11.52 3.66
C VAL A 70 -12.84 -10.71 4.94
N THR A 71 -11.86 -11.06 5.76
CA THR A 71 -11.59 -10.37 7.03
C THR A 71 -11.04 -8.97 6.79
N LEU A 72 -11.39 -8.03 7.65
CA LEU A 72 -10.93 -6.63 7.55
C LEU A 72 -9.41 -6.50 7.81
N PHE A 73 -8.87 -7.35 8.67
CA PHE A 73 -7.44 -7.49 8.94
C PHE A 73 -7.11 -8.99 8.94
N GLU A 74 -5.90 -9.33 8.53
CA GLU A 74 -5.32 -10.68 8.68
C GLU A 74 -4.54 -10.77 10.00
#